data_AF-A0A3C0EBW0-F1
#
_entry.id   AF-A0A3C0EBW0-F1
#
_cell.length_a   1.000
_cell.length_b   1.000
_cell.length_c   1.000
_cell.angle_alpha   90.00
_cell.angle_beta   90.00
_cell.angle_gamma   90.00
#
_symmetry.space_group_name_H-M   'P 1'
#
loop_
_entity.id
_entity.type
_entity.pdbx_description
1 polymer ?
#
loop_
_entity_poly.entity_id
_entity_poly.type
_entity_poly.pdbx_seq_one_letter_code
_entity_poly.pdbx_strand_id
1 'polypeptide(L)'
;MISQLRIYTINRGMIDQWVKHFTENLVPLQEGLGIKIGGMWVNEDKNQFVWTRSFADAEDLKTKEAAFYGSSEWAAIVDHTRSHVARTVVQGMAPAVKTDGDGLTVGSEKVSQLRMYTVNGGMMDSWVKLFSGTLAPLQENLGMKIDAQWVNEDKNQFIWIRSFADDDDLKAKEAAFGASPDWQAIQGSARDHLARLDVITMNAVAKVAVKA
;
A
#
# COMPACT_ATOMS: atom_id res chain seq x y z
N MET A 1 -12.21 10.63 -2.71
CA MET A 1 -11.68 9.25 -2.60
C MET A 1 -10.90 9.10 -1.31
N ILE A 2 -11.14 8.02 -0.60
CA ILE A 2 -10.41 7.62 0.61
C ILE A 2 -9.85 6.22 0.38
N SER A 3 -8.61 5.99 0.75
CA SER A 3 -8.00 4.66 0.80
C SER A 3 -7.65 4.30 2.23
N GLN A 4 -7.63 3.02 2.55
CA GLN A 4 -7.11 2.49 3.81
C GLN A 4 -5.89 1.65 3.50
N LEU A 5 -4.74 1.97 4.11
CA LEU A 5 -3.61 1.06 4.23
C LEU A 5 -3.83 0.19 5.47
N ARG A 6 -3.69 -1.12 5.30
CA ARG A 6 -3.86 -2.08 6.38
C ARG A 6 -2.62 -2.96 6.48
N ILE A 7 -2.02 -2.99 7.68
CA ILE A 7 -0.85 -3.81 8.00
C ILE A 7 -1.24 -4.74 9.14
N TYR A 8 -1.33 -6.02 8.85
CA TYR A 8 -1.65 -7.05 9.83
C TYR A 8 -0.39 -7.82 10.19
N THR A 9 -0.13 -8.00 11.48
CA THR A 9 0.83 -9.01 11.95
C THR A 9 0.08 -10.31 12.10
N ILE A 10 0.46 -11.31 11.31
CA ILE A 10 -0.15 -12.64 11.30
C ILE A 10 0.62 -13.53 12.28
N ASN A 11 -0.13 -14.39 12.97
CA ASN A 11 0.45 -15.38 13.88
C ASN A 11 1.48 -16.25 13.15
N ARG A 12 2.59 -16.54 13.84
CA ARG A 12 3.75 -17.23 13.26
C ARG A 12 3.32 -18.59 12.67
N GLY A 13 3.70 -18.86 11.42
CA GLY A 13 3.33 -20.08 10.70
C GLY A 13 1.91 -20.09 10.09
N MET A 14 1.17 -18.99 10.17
CA MET A 14 -0.19 -18.89 9.63
C MET A 14 -0.30 -18.02 8.36
N ILE A 15 0.80 -17.51 7.80
CA ILE A 15 0.77 -16.63 6.61
C ILE A 15 0.07 -17.30 5.42
N ASP A 16 0.42 -18.55 5.08
CA ASP A 16 -0.18 -19.24 3.92
C ASP A 16 -1.69 -19.48 4.12
N GLN A 17 -2.08 -19.89 5.33
CA GLN A 17 -3.48 -20.09 5.71
C GLN A 17 -4.25 -18.77 5.64
N TRP A 18 -3.63 -17.69 6.15
CA TRP A 18 -4.18 -16.35 6.10
C TRP A 18 -4.35 -15.86 4.66
N VAL A 19 -3.33 -15.98 3.82
CA VAL A 19 -3.38 -15.58 2.41
C VAL A 19 -4.50 -16.31 1.68
N LYS A 20 -4.60 -17.63 1.87
CA LYS A 20 -5.69 -18.43 1.30
C LYS A 20 -7.05 -17.96 1.79
N HIS A 21 -7.24 -17.86 3.11
CA HIS A 21 -8.50 -17.41 3.70
C HIS A 21 -8.90 -16.00 3.24
N PHE A 22 -7.94 -15.09 3.18
CA PHE A 22 -8.16 -13.71 2.76
C PHE A 22 -8.57 -13.63 1.30
N THR A 23 -7.84 -14.32 0.41
CA THR A 23 -8.08 -14.27 -1.03
C THR A 23 -9.34 -15.03 -1.46
N GLU A 24 -9.67 -16.15 -0.80
CA GLU A 24 -10.84 -16.97 -1.15
C GLU A 24 -12.14 -16.47 -0.51
N ASN A 25 -12.09 -15.84 0.67
CA ASN A 25 -13.29 -15.45 1.42
C ASN A 25 -13.43 -13.94 1.61
N LEU A 26 -12.37 -13.24 2.03
CA LEU A 26 -12.46 -11.82 2.40
C LEU A 26 -12.42 -10.88 1.19
N VAL A 27 -11.68 -11.23 0.13
CA VAL A 27 -11.65 -10.45 -1.11
C VAL A 27 -13.03 -10.51 -1.80
N PRO A 28 -13.63 -11.68 -2.09
CA PRO A 28 -14.94 -11.73 -2.74
C PRO A 28 -16.04 -11.05 -1.93
N LEU A 29 -16.04 -11.22 -0.60
CA LEU A 29 -17.03 -10.58 0.27
C LEU A 29 -16.94 -9.04 0.19
N GLN A 30 -15.74 -8.47 0.19
CA GLN A 30 -15.56 -7.02 0.08
C GLN A 30 -15.87 -6.50 -1.32
N GLU A 31 -15.37 -7.17 -2.36
CA GLU A 31 -15.61 -6.76 -3.74
C GLU A 31 -17.09 -6.88 -4.13
N GLY A 32 -17.80 -7.89 -3.61
CA GLY A 32 -19.25 -8.04 -3.76
C GLY A 32 -20.07 -6.89 -3.16
N LEU A 33 -19.49 -6.16 -2.18
CA LEU A 33 -20.07 -4.95 -1.59
C LEU A 33 -19.56 -3.66 -2.28
N GLY A 34 -18.85 -3.78 -3.39
CA GLY A 34 -18.27 -2.65 -4.12
C GLY A 34 -17.09 -1.99 -3.41
N ILE A 35 -16.45 -2.68 -2.45
CA ILE A 35 -15.19 -2.23 -1.85
C ILE A 35 -14.05 -2.68 -2.77
N LYS A 36 -13.31 -1.72 -3.32
CA LYS A 36 -12.18 -2.05 -4.20
C LYS A 36 -10.98 -2.48 -3.37
N ILE A 37 -10.46 -3.69 -3.62
CA ILE A 37 -9.17 -4.15 -3.10
C ILE A 37 -8.09 -3.77 -4.11
N GLY A 38 -7.21 -2.85 -3.71
CA GLY A 38 -6.20 -2.28 -4.60
C GLY A 38 -4.99 -3.19 -4.77
N GLY A 39 -4.45 -3.73 -3.67
CA GLY A 39 -3.30 -4.64 -3.69
C GLY A 39 -3.12 -5.37 -2.36
N MET A 40 -2.38 -6.48 -2.41
CA MET A 40 -2.11 -7.37 -1.28
C MET A 40 -0.66 -7.85 -1.36
N TRP A 41 0.02 -7.88 -0.23
CA TRP A 41 1.42 -8.27 -0.14
C TRP A 41 1.73 -8.98 1.17
N VAL A 42 2.79 -9.78 1.16
CA VAL A 42 3.39 -10.41 2.33
C VAL A 42 4.79 -9.86 2.56
N ASN A 43 5.10 -9.50 3.81
CA ASN A 43 6.47 -9.38 4.29
C ASN A 43 6.72 -10.56 5.24
N GLU A 44 7.47 -11.55 4.76
CA GLU A 44 7.73 -12.79 5.49
C GLU A 44 8.58 -12.55 6.74
N ASP A 45 9.63 -11.73 6.63
CA ASP A 45 10.55 -11.41 7.73
C ASP A 45 9.82 -10.89 8.98
N LYS A 46 8.75 -10.12 8.77
CA LYS A 46 7.97 -9.51 9.84
C LYS A 46 6.66 -10.23 10.14
N ASN A 47 6.36 -11.34 9.47
CA ASN A 47 5.04 -12.00 9.50
C ASN A 47 3.90 -11.00 9.23
N GLN A 48 4.08 -10.11 8.25
CA GLN A 48 3.13 -9.06 7.95
C GLN A 48 2.35 -9.35 6.66
N PHE A 49 1.04 -9.13 6.70
CA PHE A 49 0.18 -9.05 5.53
C PHE A 49 -0.27 -7.60 5.34
N VAL A 50 0.11 -7.02 4.21
CA VAL A 50 -0.15 -5.61 3.87
C VAL A 50 -1.16 -5.57 2.75
N TRP A 51 -2.17 -4.71 2.85
CA TRP A 51 -3.14 -4.55 1.78
C TRP A 51 -3.79 -3.18 1.79
N THR A 52 -4.40 -2.82 0.66
CA THR A 52 -5.13 -1.56 0.51
C THR A 52 -6.55 -1.79 0.02
N ARG A 53 -7.45 -0.90 0.45
CA ARG A 53 -8.80 -0.80 -0.09
C ARG A 53 -9.25 0.63 -0.22
N SER A 54 -10.18 0.90 -1.13
CA SER A 54 -10.57 2.27 -1.47
C SER A 54 -12.08 2.47 -1.56
N PHE A 55 -12.49 3.70 -1.28
CA PHE A 55 -13.87 4.17 -1.14
C PHE A 55 -14.02 5.51 -1.86
N ALA A 56 -15.22 5.80 -2.37
CA ALA A 56 -15.49 7.04 -3.10
C ALA A 56 -15.27 8.28 -2.19
N ASP A 57 -15.74 8.21 -0.95
CA ASP A 57 -15.65 9.25 0.07
C ASP A 57 -15.92 8.66 1.47
N ALA A 58 -16.10 9.53 2.47
CA ALA A 58 -16.33 9.12 3.86
C ALA A 58 -17.72 8.48 4.09
N GLU A 59 -18.72 8.88 3.31
CA GLU A 59 -20.08 8.31 3.40
C GLU A 59 -20.11 6.91 2.79
N ASP A 60 -19.46 6.73 1.65
CA ASP A 60 -19.26 5.42 1.00
C ASP A 60 -18.49 4.47 1.92
N LEU A 61 -17.41 4.95 2.57
CA LEU A 61 -16.65 4.19 3.57
C LEU A 61 -17.55 3.72 4.71
N LYS A 62 -18.30 4.64 5.32
CA LYS A 62 -19.20 4.32 6.43
C LYS A 62 -20.27 3.29 6.02
N THR A 63 -20.87 3.49 4.85
CA THR A 63 -21.93 2.62 4.33
C THR A 63 -21.42 1.21 4.06
N LYS A 64 -20.28 1.09 3.36
CA LYS A 64 -19.70 -0.21 3.01
C LYS A 64 -19.12 -0.95 4.20
N GLU A 65 -18.52 -0.24 5.17
CA GLU A 65 -18.08 -0.88 6.42
C GLU A 65 -19.26 -1.40 7.24
N ALA A 66 -20.36 -0.65 7.33
CA ALA A 66 -21.57 -1.11 8.00
C ALA A 66 -22.17 -2.35 7.30
N ALA A 67 -22.22 -2.35 5.97
CA ALA A 67 -22.69 -3.51 5.19
C ALA A 67 -21.78 -4.73 5.40
N PHE A 68 -20.46 -4.56 5.35
CA PHE A 68 -19.50 -5.64 5.53
C PHE A 68 -19.61 -6.25 6.93
N TYR A 69 -19.48 -5.44 7.98
CA TYR A 69 -19.50 -5.95 9.36
C TYR A 69 -20.90 -6.39 9.84
N GLY A 70 -21.97 -5.92 9.18
CA GLY A 70 -23.34 -6.35 9.45
C GLY A 70 -23.79 -7.58 8.65
N SER A 71 -22.98 -8.08 7.71
CA SER A 71 -23.33 -9.23 6.87
C SER A 71 -23.29 -10.55 7.65
N SER A 72 -24.16 -11.49 7.26
CA SER A 72 -24.13 -12.86 7.81
C SER A 72 -22.87 -13.62 7.40
N GLU A 73 -22.33 -13.31 6.23
CA GLU A 73 -21.11 -13.86 5.66
C GLU A 73 -19.92 -13.50 6.54
N TRP A 74 -19.81 -12.23 6.96
CA TRP A 74 -18.80 -11.81 7.92
C TRP A 74 -19.00 -12.51 9.28
N ALA A 75 -20.24 -12.53 9.78
CA ALA A 75 -20.55 -13.18 11.06
C ALA A 75 -20.16 -14.67 11.07
N ALA A 76 -20.25 -15.37 9.93
CA ALA A 76 -19.87 -16.77 9.81
C ALA A 76 -18.35 -17.00 9.83
N ILE A 77 -17.54 -16.02 9.44
CA ILE A 77 -16.08 -16.19 9.27
C ILE A 77 -15.23 -15.34 10.22
N VAL A 78 -15.84 -14.46 11.03
CA VAL A 78 -15.10 -13.48 11.86
C VAL A 78 -14.17 -14.14 12.87
N ASP A 79 -14.60 -15.20 13.55
CA ASP A 79 -13.79 -15.86 14.58
C ASP A 79 -12.57 -16.56 13.95
N HIS A 80 -12.79 -17.27 12.83
CA HIS A 80 -11.70 -17.85 12.06
C HIS A 80 -10.77 -16.77 11.50
N THR A 81 -11.31 -15.66 11.00
CA THR A 81 -10.50 -14.53 10.52
C THR A 81 -9.61 -13.97 11.62
N ARG A 82 -10.18 -13.70 12.79
CA ARG A 82 -9.46 -13.10 13.92
C ARG A 82 -8.43 -14.03 14.54
N SER A 83 -8.62 -15.35 14.49
CA SER A 83 -7.66 -16.31 15.05
C SER A 83 -6.28 -16.30 14.36
N HIS A 84 -6.18 -15.73 13.16
CA HIS A 84 -4.91 -15.59 12.44
C HIS A 84 -4.13 -14.32 12.81
N VAL A 85 -4.78 -13.28 13.32
CA VAL A 85 -4.22 -11.92 13.37
C VAL A 85 -3.79 -11.56 14.79
N ALA A 86 -2.49 -11.34 14.98
CA ALA A 86 -1.91 -10.91 16.25
C ALA A 86 -2.07 -9.39 16.49
N ARG A 87 -1.97 -8.60 15.42
CA ARG A 87 -2.06 -7.14 15.49
C ARG A 87 -2.61 -6.57 14.19
N THR A 88 -3.44 -5.54 14.32
CA THR A 88 -4.00 -4.78 13.20
C THR A 88 -3.58 -3.33 13.28
N VAL A 89 -3.05 -2.78 12.19
CA VAL A 89 -2.87 -1.35 11.96
C VAL A 89 -3.70 -0.96 10.75
N VAL A 90 -4.54 0.06 10.90
CA VAL A 90 -5.37 0.63 9.83
C VAL A 90 -5.07 2.12 9.78
N GLN A 91 -4.83 2.64 8.58
CA GLN A 91 -4.55 4.04 8.36
C GLN A 91 -5.35 4.55 7.18
N GLY A 92 -6.18 5.57 7.41
CA GLY A 92 -6.86 6.31 6.36
C GLY A 92 -5.88 7.23 5.63
N MET A 93 -6.02 7.30 4.31
CA MET A 93 -5.14 8.07 3.44
C MET A 93 -5.88 8.58 2.20
N ALA A 94 -5.51 9.77 1.75
CA ALA A 94 -6.05 10.40 0.54
C ALA A 94 -4.95 10.50 -0.54
N PRO A 95 -5.30 10.45 -1.84
CA PRO A 95 -4.31 10.61 -2.91
C PRO A 95 -3.48 11.88 -2.73
N ALA A 96 -2.15 11.76 -2.87
CA ALA A 96 -1.25 12.90 -2.70
C ALA A 96 -1.36 13.90 -3.86
N VAL A 97 -1.74 13.42 -5.04
CA VAL A 97 -2.07 14.23 -6.22
C VAL A 97 -3.45 13.83 -6.72
N LYS A 98 -4.10 14.71 -7.48
CA LYS A 98 -5.35 14.37 -8.16
C LYS A 98 -5.05 13.28 -9.19
N THR A 99 -5.63 12.10 -9.01
CA THR A 99 -5.57 10.98 -9.94
C THR A 99 -6.99 10.55 -10.30
N ASP A 100 -7.17 10.09 -11.52
CA ASP A 100 -8.38 9.34 -11.89
C ASP A 100 -8.25 7.92 -11.30
N GLY A 101 -9.15 7.57 -10.37
CA GLY A 101 -9.08 6.30 -9.65
C GLY A 101 -8.21 6.32 -8.39
N ASP A 102 -8.00 5.14 -7.78
CA ASP A 102 -7.25 4.93 -6.53
C ASP A 102 -5.72 4.84 -6.73
N GLY A 103 -5.26 5.10 -7.95
CA GLY A 103 -3.85 5.07 -8.35
C GLY A 103 -3.27 3.66 -8.47
N LEU A 104 -3.76 2.69 -7.71
CA LEU A 104 -3.10 1.41 -7.56
C LEU A 104 -3.50 0.41 -8.67
N THR A 105 -2.53 0.08 -9.51
CA THR A 105 -2.61 -1.01 -10.49
C THR A 105 -1.53 -2.04 -10.18
N VAL A 106 -1.82 -3.01 -9.31
CA VAL A 106 -0.89 -4.14 -9.11
C VAL A 106 -0.96 -5.02 -10.37
N GLY A 107 0.13 -5.07 -11.12
CA GLY A 107 0.29 -5.92 -12.30
C GLY A 107 0.90 -7.27 -11.92
N SER A 108 1.70 -7.85 -12.82
CA SER A 108 2.38 -9.13 -12.61
C SER A 108 3.67 -9.01 -11.79
N GLU A 109 3.95 -7.86 -11.19
CA GLU A 109 5.17 -7.60 -10.41
C GLU A 109 5.19 -8.47 -9.15
N LYS A 110 6.37 -9.01 -8.80
CA LYS A 110 6.50 -9.93 -7.65
C LYS A 110 6.95 -9.23 -6.38
N VAL A 111 7.69 -8.13 -6.50
CA VAL A 111 8.29 -7.43 -5.37
C VAL A 111 7.87 -5.96 -5.38
N SER A 112 7.47 -5.45 -4.23
CA SER A 112 7.11 -4.04 -4.04
C SER A 112 7.79 -3.48 -2.80
N GLN A 113 7.93 -2.15 -2.74
CA GLN A 113 8.31 -1.43 -1.54
C GLN A 113 7.18 -0.51 -1.11
N LEU A 114 6.62 -0.74 0.08
CA LEU A 114 5.81 0.24 0.80
C LEU A 114 6.75 1.20 1.53
N ARG A 115 6.61 2.48 1.25
CA ARG A 115 7.43 3.55 1.82
C ARG A 115 6.55 4.52 2.59
N MET A 116 6.88 4.75 3.85
CA MET A 116 6.13 5.64 4.74
C MET A 116 7.10 6.66 5.31
N TYR A 117 6.91 7.92 4.92
CA TYR A 117 7.80 9.01 5.27
C TYR A 117 7.09 9.95 6.23
N THR A 118 7.63 10.14 7.42
CA THR A 118 7.19 11.23 8.31
C THR A 118 7.81 12.51 7.77
N VAL A 119 6.96 13.43 7.31
CA VAL A 119 7.38 14.72 6.73
C VAL A 119 7.43 15.76 7.85
N ASN A 120 8.47 16.61 7.81
CA ASN A 120 8.64 17.71 8.75
C ASN A 120 7.42 18.67 8.70
N GLY A 121 7.10 19.25 9.86
CA GLY A 121 5.93 20.12 10.01
C GLY A 121 5.95 21.29 9.01
N GLY A 122 4.83 21.51 8.33
CA GLY A 122 4.69 22.56 7.31
C GLY A 122 5.32 22.25 5.95
N MET A 123 5.97 21.09 5.78
CA MET A 123 6.66 20.71 4.54
C MET A 123 5.90 19.72 3.66
N MET A 124 4.67 19.32 4.02
CA MET A 124 3.91 18.33 3.25
C MET A 124 3.64 18.78 1.81
N ASP A 125 3.17 20.02 1.60
CA ASP A 125 2.85 20.53 0.27
C ASP A 125 4.11 20.64 -0.62
N SER A 126 5.23 21.13 -0.05
CA SER A 126 6.50 21.20 -0.78
C SER A 126 7.07 19.82 -1.07
N TRP A 127 6.93 18.87 -0.13
CA TRP A 127 7.32 17.48 -0.31
C TRP A 127 6.51 16.82 -1.43
N VAL A 128 5.18 16.94 -1.42
CA VAL A 128 4.32 16.37 -2.47
C VAL A 128 4.69 16.95 -3.83
N LYS A 129 4.95 18.27 -3.93
CA LYS A 129 5.38 18.92 -5.16
C LYS A 129 6.73 18.39 -5.66
N LEU A 130 7.73 18.29 -4.79
CA LEU A 130 9.04 17.75 -5.12
C LEU A 130 8.94 16.28 -5.55
N PHE A 131 8.18 15.48 -4.81
CA PHE A 131 8.05 14.07 -5.08
C PHE A 131 7.35 13.82 -6.42
N SER A 132 6.13 14.34 -6.58
CA SER A 132 5.33 14.09 -7.78
C SER A 132 5.89 14.76 -9.05
N GLY A 133 6.51 15.94 -8.93
CA GLY A 133 7.05 16.67 -10.06
C GLY A 133 8.49 16.31 -10.45
N THR A 134 9.25 15.66 -9.57
CA THR A 134 10.68 15.40 -9.81
C THR A 134 11.10 13.98 -9.43
N LEU A 135 10.85 13.53 -8.21
CA LEU A 135 11.34 12.21 -7.75
C LEU A 135 10.62 11.03 -8.40
N ALA A 136 9.31 11.13 -8.64
CA ALA A 136 8.55 10.09 -9.31
C ALA A 136 8.96 9.97 -10.79
N PRO A 137 8.96 11.05 -11.62
CA PRO A 137 9.43 10.96 -13.00
C PRO A 137 10.88 10.47 -13.14
N LEU A 138 11.79 10.89 -12.23
CA LEU A 138 13.17 10.41 -12.22
C LEU A 138 13.24 8.89 -12.02
N GLN A 139 12.43 8.34 -11.11
CA GLN A 139 12.39 6.91 -10.87
C GLN A 139 11.75 6.15 -12.03
N GLU A 140 10.66 6.68 -12.60
CA GLU A 140 9.98 6.08 -13.75
C GLU A 140 10.88 6.04 -14.99
N ASN A 141 11.68 7.07 -15.23
CA ASN A 141 12.68 7.10 -16.30
C ASN A 141 13.78 6.04 -16.14
N LEU A 142 14.00 5.54 -14.93
CA LEU A 142 14.89 4.42 -14.62
C LEU A 142 14.16 3.07 -14.58
N GLY A 143 12.90 3.03 -15.00
CA GLY A 143 12.07 1.83 -15.06
C GLY A 143 11.51 1.38 -13.71
N MET A 144 11.55 2.20 -12.67
CA MET A 144 10.85 1.94 -11.41
C MET A 144 9.41 2.43 -11.51
N LYS A 145 8.46 1.50 -11.48
CA LYS A 145 7.04 1.84 -11.51
C LYS A 145 6.61 2.39 -10.16
N ILE A 146 6.09 3.63 -10.14
CA ILE A 146 5.43 4.21 -8.96
C ILE A 146 3.97 3.80 -9.03
N ASP A 147 3.53 2.91 -8.14
CA ASP A 147 2.16 2.38 -8.21
C ASP A 147 1.15 3.35 -7.61
N ALA A 148 1.48 4.05 -6.53
CA ALA A 148 0.57 5.02 -5.91
C ALA A 148 1.27 5.89 -4.85
N GLN A 149 0.65 7.03 -4.54
CA GLN A 149 1.11 7.98 -3.54
C GLN A 149 -0.07 8.62 -2.79
N TRP A 150 0.04 8.71 -1.47
CA TRP A 150 -0.99 9.18 -0.56
C TRP A 150 -0.41 10.05 0.55
N VAL A 151 -1.29 10.84 1.17
CA VAL A 151 -1.06 11.54 2.42
C VAL A 151 -2.06 11.00 3.45
N ASN A 152 -1.62 10.73 4.67
CA ASN A 152 -2.52 10.26 5.72
C ASN A 152 -3.44 11.37 6.25
N GLU A 153 -4.46 10.98 7.01
CA GLU A 153 -5.45 11.92 7.59
C GLU A 153 -4.81 13.01 8.46
N ASP A 154 -3.79 12.67 9.26
CA ASP A 154 -3.07 13.63 10.12
C ASP A 154 -2.13 14.57 9.33
N LYS A 155 -1.98 14.36 8.02
CA LYS A 155 -1.10 15.12 7.10
C LYS A 155 0.35 15.20 7.56
N ASN A 156 0.84 14.17 8.26
CA ASN A 156 2.21 14.07 8.75
C ASN A 156 3.00 12.92 8.09
N GLN A 157 2.33 12.04 7.35
CA GLN A 157 2.95 10.95 6.63
C GLN A 157 2.61 10.99 5.14
N PHE A 158 3.66 10.90 4.32
CA PHE A 158 3.58 10.62 2.89
C PHE A 158 3.84 9.13 2.67
N ILE A 159 2.89 8.45 2.04
CA ILE A 159 2.89 6.99 1.87
C ILE A 159 2.88 6.69 0.38
N TRP A 160 3.75 5.80 -0.09
CA TRP A 160 3.78 5.45 -1.50
C TRP A 160 4.26 4.02 -1.71
N ILE A 161 3.91 3.46 -2.86
CA ILE A 161 4.30 2.11 -3.27
C ILE A 161 4.98 2.20 -4.62
N ARG A 162 6.05 1.42 -4.79
CA ARG A 162 6.68 1.14 -6.08
C ARG A 162 6.93 -0.35 -6.24
N SER A 163 6.98 -0.82 -7.48
CA SER A 163 7.09 -2.25 -7.80
C SER A 163 8.21 -2.56 -8.77
N PHE A 164 8.66 -3.81 -8.68
CA PHE A 164 9.82 -4.37 -9.35
C PHE A 164 9.48 -5.77 -9.88
N ALA A 165 10.17 -6.20 -10.93
CA ALA A 165 9.95 -7.52 -11.49
C ALA A 165 10.29 -8.63 -10.48
N ASP A 166 11.40 -8.46 -9.76
CA ASP A 166 11.95 -9.36 -8.75
C ASP A 166 12.98 -8.63 -7.86
N ASP A 167 13.64 -9.36 -6.97
CA ASP A 167 14.66 -8.82 -6.04
C ASP A 167 15.92 -8.31 -6.75
N ASP A 168 16.30 -8.88 -7.89
CA ASP A 168 17.50 -8.46 -8.61
C ASP A 168 17.22 -7.18 -9.41
N ASP A 169 16.03 -7.05 -9.98
CA ASP A 169 15.52 -5.80 -10.56
C ASP A 169 15.44 -4.69 -9.52
N LEU A 170 14.96 -5.00 -8.30
CA LEU A 170 14.96 -4.07 -7.16
C LEU A 170 16.37 -3.56 -6.85
N LYS A 171 17.34 -4.47 -6.65
CA LYS A 171 18.73 -4.09 -6.34
C LYS A 171 19.35 -3.26 -7.44
N ALA A 172 19.17 -3.67 -8.70
CA ALA A 172 19.74 -2.98 -9.86
C ALA A 172 19.19 -1.55 -9.99
N LYS A 173 17.86 -1.37 -9.88
CA LYS A 173 17.21 -0.07 -10.00
C LYS A 173 17.49 0.85 -8.82
N GLU A 174 17.59 0.33 -7.59
CA GLU A 174 18.00 1.13 -6.44
C GLU A 174 19.45 1.61 -6.58
N ALA A 175 20.35 0.76 -7.07
CA ALA A 175 21.73 1.15 -7.35
C ALA A 175 21.81 2.22 -8.45
N ALA A 176 21.06 2.04 -9.55
CA ALA A 176 20.99 3.00 -10.64
C ALA A 176 20.44 4.37 -10.19
N PHE A 177 19.35 4.37 -9.40
CA PHE A 177 18.78 5.58 -8.82
C PHE A 177 19.78 6.28 -7.90
N GLY A 178 20.39 5.52 -6.99
CA GLY A 178 21.40 6.02 -6.06
C GLY A 178 22.61 6.64 -6.76
N ALA A 179 23.04 6.09 -7.90
CA ALA A 179 24.15 6.61 -8.70
C ALA A 179 23.75 7.75 -9.66
N SER A 180 22.47 8.02 -9.86
CA SER A 180 22.02 9.00 -10.87
C SER A 180 22.44 10.43 -10.50
N PRO A 181 23.00 11.22 -11.44
CA PRO A 181 23.37 12.62 -11.18
C PRO A 181 22.19 13.47 -10.71
N ASP A 182 21.00 13.22 -11.26
CA ASP A 182 19.78 13.94 -10.91
C ASP A 182 19.38 13.70 -9.45
N TRP A 183 19.44 12.47 -8.96
CA TRP A 183 19.24 12.18 -7.54
C TRP A 183 20.33 12.84 -6.70
N GLN A 184 21.60 12.73 -7.11
CA GLN A 184 22.71 13.30 -6.37
C GLN A 184 22.57 14.83 -6.17
N ALA A 185 22.01 15.52 -7.17
CA ALA A 185 21.76 16.96 -7.13
C ALA A 185 20.64 17.37 -6.16
N ILE A 186 19.62 16.52 -5.93
CA ILE A 186 18.42 16.88 -5.16
C ILE A 186 18.29 16.15 -3.81
N GLN A 187 19.10 15.12 -3.55
CA GLN A 187 18.96 14.27 -2.36
C GLN A 187 19.03 15.02 -1.03
N GLY A 188 19.84 16.09 -0.95
CA GLY A 188 19.95 16.92 0.26
C GLY A 188 18.63 17.60 0.56
N SER A 189 18.11 18.36 -0.42
CA SER A 189 16.80 19.00 -0.32
C SER A 189 15.69 17.99 -0.04
N ALA A 190 15.70 16.82 -0.68
CA ALA A 190 14.72 15.77 -0.42
C ALA A 190 14.80 15.26 1.03
N ARG A 191 16.00 15.01 1.56
CA ARG A 191 16.19 14.54 2.94
C ARG A 191 15.78 15.60 3.98
N ASP A 192 15.99 16.89 3.69
CA ASP A 192 15.62 17.98 4.60
C ASP A 192 14.11 18.07 4.87
N HIS A 193 13.27 17.48 4.00
CA HIS A 193 11.83 17.40 4.22
C HIS A 193 11.43 16.29 5.22
N LEU A 194 12.29 15.30 5.46
CA LEU A 194 11.88 14.05 6.09
C LEU A 194 12.43 13.93 7.51
N ALA A 195 11.52 13.75 8.48
CA ALA A 195 11.88 13.41 9.86
C ALA A 195 12.21 11.92 10.03
N ARG A 196 11.54 11.06 9.27
CA ARG A 196 11.67 9.60 9.38
C ARG A 196 11.30 8.92 8.08
N LEU A 197 12.00 7.83 7.77
CA LEU A 197 11.77 7.03 6.58
C LEU A 197 11.65 5.56 6.97
N ASP A 198 10.49 4.97 6.69
CA ASP A 198 10.28 3.53 6.79
C ASP A 198 10.17 2.94 5.38
N VAL A 199 10.83 1.81 5.17
CA VAL A 199 10.71 1.00 3.95
C VAL A 199 10.34 -0.42 4.36
N ILE A 200 9.34 -0.97 3.69
CA ILE A 200 8.93 -2.36 3.81
C ILE A 200 8.99 -2.96 2.41
N THR A 201 9.97 -3.83 2.17
CA THR A 201 9.97 -4.72 0.99
C THR A 201 8.96 -5.83 1.24
N MET A 202 8.15 -6.13 0.24
CA MET A 202 7.01 -7.04 0.34
C MET A 202 6.74 -7.74 -0.98
N ASN A 203 6.34 -9.00 -0.92
CA ASN A 203 6.03 -9.85 -2.07
C ASN A 203 4.54 -9.75 -2.41
N ALA A 204 4.22 -9.56 -3.69
CA ALA A 204 2.83 -9.45 -4.14
C ALA A 204 2.06 -10.76 -3.97
N VAL A 205 0.80 -10.65 -3.55
CA VAL A 205 -0.15 -11.77 -3.44
C VAL A 205 -1.14 -11.66 -4.60
N ALA A 206 -1.22 -12.71 -5.41
CA ALA A 206 -2.18 -12.79 -6.49
C ALA A 206 -3.62 -12.93 -5.94
N LYS A 207 -4.59 -12.30 -6.62
CA LYS A 207 -6.00 -12.62 -6.40
C LYS A 207 -6.27 -14.05 -6.89
N VAL A 208 -7.01 -14.83 -6.12
CA VAL A 208 -7.55 -16.11 -6.63
C VAL A 208 -8.63 -15.77 -7.65
N ALA A 209 -8.55 -16.35 -8.85
CA ALA A 209 -9.57 -16.17 -9.86
C ALA A 209 -10.90 -16.68 -9.31
N VAL A 210 -11.92 -15.82 -9.24
CA VAL A 210 -13.29 -16.24 -8.94
C VAL A 210 -13.70 -17.21 -10.06
N LYS A 211 -13.88 -18.48 -9.73
CA LYS A 211 -14.53 -19.41 -10.68
C LYS A 211 -15.95 -18.91 -10.88
N ALA A 212 -16.26 -18.53 -12.12
CA ALA A 212 -17.62 -18.22 -12.57
C ALA A 212 -18.55 -19.43 -12.45
#